data_AF-A0A814GP59-F1
#
_entry.id   AF-A0A814GP59-F1
#
_cell.length_a   1.000
_cell.length_b   1.000
_cell.length_c   1.000
_cell.angle_alpha   90.00
_cell.angle_beta   90.00
_cell.angle_gamma   90.00
#
_symmetry.space_group_name_H-M   'P 1'
#
loop_
_entity.id
_entity.type
_entity.pdbx_description
1 polymer ?
#
loop_
_entity_poly.entity_id
_entity_poly.type
_entity_poly.pdbx_seq_one_letter_code
_entity_poly.pdbx_strand_id
1 'polypeptide(L)'
;MFTINFWFVLLTQMNSSINLSVRRSGCVFIEPLLKLFLYFDTWLNACIAIERAIHVYQGVHFNKEKSKRLARRSIFILPFCISATIIHEPLHRNIFDFEVKDEEDETKIIEIHRWCVINYSRVVQYYNTAILFIHLIGPFIVNLFSALFIIFGTARQRSLAQTSRSYIAHIREQLREHKQLVISPAILLIYQCHV
;
A
#
# COMPACT_ATOMS: atom_id res chain seq x y z
N MET A 1 7.75 2.94 -7.97
CA MET A 1 7.19 1.68 -8.50
C MET A 1 7.63 1.45 -9.95
N PHE A 2 7.33 2.37 -10.88
CA PHE A 2 7.79 2.28 -12.27
C PHE A 2 9.29 2.10 -12.42
N THR A 3 10.10 2.84 -11.66
CA THR A 3 11.57 2.75 -11.75
C THR A 3 12.08 1.34 -11.43
N ILE A 4 11.54 0.68 -10.40
CA ILE A 4 11.97 -0.68 -10.01
C ILE A 4 11.49 -1.72 -11.02
N ASN A 5 10.24 -1.62 -11.48
CA ASN A 5 9.72 -2.49 -12.55
C ASN A 5 10.51 -2.31 -13.85
N PHE A 6 10.84 -1.06 -14.20
CA PHE A 6 11.62 -0.69 -15.36
C PHE A 6 13.05 -1.22 -15.29
N TRP A 7 13.74 -1.02 -14.17
CA TRP A 7 15.08 -1.58 -13.95
C TRP A 7 15.06 -3.11 -13.91
N PHE A 8 14.04 -3.73 -13.33
CA PHE A 8 13.92 -5.18 -13.35
C PHE A 8 13.74 -5.72 -14.77
N VAL A 9 12.84 -5.12 -15.56
CA VAL A 9 12.63 -5.49 -16.97
C VAL A 9 13.90 -5.25 -17.79
N LEU A 10 14.56 -4.09 -17.63
CA LEU A 10 15.83 -3.78 -18.30
C LEU A 10 16.94 -4.76 -17.94
N LEU A 11 17.16 -5.04 -16.65
CA LEU A 11 18.18 -5.99 -16.19
C LEU A 11 17.90 -7.41 -16.69
N THR A 12 16.62 -7.77 -16.83
CA THR A 12 16.18 -9.07 -17.33
C THR A 12 16.35 -9.21 -18.85
N GLN A 13 16.16 -8.12 -19.62
CA GLN A 13 16.37 -8.10 -21.07
C GLN A 13 17.85 -7.94 -21.45
N MET A 14 18.63 -7.12 -20.72
CA MET A 14 20.03 -6.87 -21.03
C MET A 14 20.95 -8.07 -20.74
N ASN A 15 20.52 -9.01 -19.90
CA ASN A 15 21.36 -10.11 -19.46
C ASN A 15 20.74 -11.45 -19.88
N SER A 16 20.95 -11.81 -21.16
CA SER A 16 20.44 -13.07 -21.76
C SER A 16 20.93 -14.32 -21.03
N SER A 17 22.03 -14.22 -20.28
CA SER A 17 22.69 -15.27 -19.50
C SER A 17 22.18 -15.43 -18.05
N ILE A 18 21.17 -14.67 -17.61
CA ILE A 18 20.52 -14.94 -16.31
C ILE A 18 19.74 -16.25 -16.38
N ASN A 19 20.10 -17.19 -15.49
CA ASN A 19 19.45 -18.47 -15.29
C ASN A 19 17.91 -18.35 -15.34
N LEU A 20 17.26 -19.26 -16.08
CA LEU A 20 15.80 -19.33 -16.25
C LEU A 20 15.04 -19.18 -14.92
N SER A 21 15.55 -19.83 -13.86
CA SER A 21 14.97 -19.79 -12.52
C SER A 21 14.96 -18.41 -11.87
N VAL A 22 16.02 -17.62 -12.02
CA VAL A 22 16.12 -16.27 -11.43
C VAL A 22 15.13 -15.34 -12.10
N ARG A 23 15.01 -15.45 -13.43
CA ARG A 23 14.05 -14.69 -14.25
C ARG A 23 12.60 -15.06 -13.93
N ARG A 24 12.32 -16.35 -13.78
CA ARG A 24 11.01 -16.88 -13.36
C ARG A 24 10.63 -16.41 -11.97
N SER A 25 11.57 -16.48 -11.03
CA SER A 25 11.38 -15.97 -9.67
C SER A 25 11.05 -14.47 -9.69
N GLY A 26 11.79 -13.67 -10.46
CA GLY A 26 11.51 -12.24 -10.54
C GLY A 26 10.11 -11.90 -11.09
N CYS A 27 9.66 -12.59 -12.14
CA CYS A 27 8.29 -12.43 -12.67
C CYS A 27 7.20 -12.72 -11.62
N VAL A 28 7.39 -13.76 -10.80
CA VAL A 28 6.41 -14.22 -9.81
C VAL A 28 6.42 -13.35 -8.55
N PHE A 29 7.60 -12.93 -8.09
CA PHE A 29 7.75 -12.33 -6.75
C PHE A 29 7.86 -10.82 -6.73
N ILE A 30 8.37 -10.17 -7.78
CA ILE A 30 8.69 -8.74 -7.70
C ILE A 30 7.43 -7.89 -7.57
N GLU A 31 6.44 -8.13 -8.41
CA GLU A 31 5.21 -7.32 -8.37
C GLU A 31 4.42 -7.50 -7.06
N PRO A 32 4.21 -8.73 -6.54
CA PRO A 32 3.63 -8.91 -5.21
C PRO A 32 4.47 -8.28 -4.09
N LEU A 33 5.80 -8.34 -4.18
CA LEU A 33 6.69 -7.74 -3.18
C LEU A 33 6.59 -6.21 -3.17
N LEU A 34 6.51 -5.56 -4.34
CA LEU A 34 6.27 -4.12 -4.41
C LEU A 34 4.90 -3.74 -3.83
N LYS A 35 3.86 -4.51 -4.15
CA LYS A 35 2.52 -4.30 -3.58
C LYS A 35 2.52 -4.47 -2.06
N LEU A 36 3.24 -5.46 -1.54
CA LEU A 36 3.40 -5.68 -0.10
C LEU A 36 3.98 -4.42 0.58
N PHE A 37 5.08 -3.86 0.05
CA PHE A 37 5.67 -2.65 0.62
C PHE A 37 4.74 -1.44 0.55
N LEU A 38 4.03 -1.27 -0.57
CA LEU A 38 3.12 -0.15 -0.78
C LEU A 38 1.91 -0.22 0.17
N TYR A 39 1.30 -1.39 0.28
CA TYR A 39 0.19 -1.61 1.22
C TYR A 39 0.67 -1.49 2.66
N PHE A 40 1.88 -1.98 2.97
CA PHE A 40 2.45 -1.88 4.31
C PHE A 40 2.63 -0.41 4.74
N ASP A 41 3.22 0.42 3.89
CA ASP A 41 3.35 1.86 4.15
C ASP A 41 1.98 2.52 4.36
N THR A 42 1.02 2.23 3.49
CA THR A 42 -0.32 2.82 3.55
C THR A 42 -1.06 2.44 4.85
N TRP A 43 -0.98 1.16 5.26
CA TRP A 43 -1.58 0.69 6.50
C TRP A 43 -0.84 1.16 7.75
N LEU A 44 0.49 1.31 7.70
CA LEU A 44 1.25 1.94 8.77
C LEU A 44 0.80 3.39 9.00
N ASN A 45 0.58 4.14 7.92
CA ASN A 45 0.05 5.50 8.00
C ASN A 45 -1.34 5.54 8.68
N ALA A 46 -2.21 4.57 8.38
CA ALA A 46 -3.49 4.42 9.07
C ALA A 46 -3.34 4.09 10.56
N CYS A 47 -2.40 3.19 10.93
CA CYS A 47 -2.10 2.90 12.34
C CYS A 47 -1.58 4.14 13.09
N ILE A 48 -0.73 4.94 12.46
CA ILE A 48 -0.23 6.21 13.01
C ILE A 48 -1.38 7.20 13.23
N ALA A 49 -2.35 7.27 12.31
CA ALA A 49 -3.53 8.11 12.47
C ALA A 49 -4.38 7.69 13.68
N ILE A 50 -4.61 6.38 13.85
CA ILE A 50 -5.32 5.83 15.01
C ILE A 50 -4.57 6.14 16.31
N GLU A 51 -3.25 5.93 16.35
CA GLU A 51 -2.43 6.21 17.54
C GLU A 51 -2.56 7.68 17.96
N ARG A 52 -2.51 8.62 17.00
CA ARG A 52 -2.72 10.04 17.26
C ARG A 52 -4.12 10.32 17.81
N ALA A 53 -5.15 9.69 17.27
CA ALA A 53 -6.51 9.84 17.76
C ALA A 53 -6.65 9.34 19.21
N ILE A 54 -6.05 8.19 19.53
CA ILE A 54 -6.04 7.63 20.90
C ILE A 54 -5.23 8.52 21.85
N HIS A 55 -4.07 9.03 21.41
CA HIS A 55 -3.25 9.93 22.21
C HIS A 55 -4.01 11.20 22.61
N VAL A 56 -4.71 11.82 21.65
CA VAL A 56 -5.56 13.01 21.91
C VAL A 56 -6.71 12.66 22.87
N TYR A 57 -7.35 11.50 22.68
CA TYR A 57 -8.48 11.07 23.50
C TYR A 57 -8.09 10.74 24.95
N GLN A 58 -6.99 10.02 25.16
CA GLN A 58 -6.54 9.61 26.49
C GLN A 58 -5.82 10.74 27.23
N GLY A 59 -5.24 11.70 26.50
CA GLY A 59 -4.54 12.84 27.08
C GLY A 59 -3.50 12.41 28.11
N VAL A 60 -3.68 12.83 29.36
CA VAL A 60 -2.76 12.54 30.48
C VAL A 60 -2.72 11.06 30.89
N HIS A 61 -3.73 10.26 30.55
CA HIS A 61 -3.78 8.84 30.85
C HIS A 61 -3.11 7.97 29.76
N PHE A 62 -2.53 8.59 28.73
CA PHE A 62 -1.90 7.87 27.64
C PHE A 62 -0.66 7.12 28.10
N ASN A 63 -0.66 5.79 27.93
CA ASN A 63 0.47 4.95 28.28
C ASN A 63 1.41 4.75 27.08
N LYS A 64 2.51 5.52 27.07
CA LYS A 64 3.52 5.49 26.01
C LYS A 64 4.20 4.12 25.84
N GLU A 65 4.43 3.38 26.93
CA GLU A 65 5.07 2.06 26.86
C GLU A 65 4.15 1.00 26.24
N LYS A 66 2.84 1.09 26.52
CA LYS A 66 1.84 0.26 25.85
C LYS A 66 1.78 0.59 24.35
N SER A 67 1.82 1.88 23.98
CA SER A 67 1.80 2.30 22.58
C SER A 67 3.01 1.80 21.79
N LYS A 68 4.24 1.99 22.33
CA LYS A 68 5.46 1.47 21.70
C LYS A 68 5.42 -0.03 21.48
N ARG A 69 4.87 -0.79 22.44
CA ARG A 69 4.72 -2.24 22.32
C ARG A 69 3.75 -2.63 21.20
N LEU A 70 2.64 -1.91 21.07
CA LEU A 70 1.69 -2.12 19.98
C LEU A 70 2.31 -1.76 18.63
N ALA A 71 2.98 -0.61 18.51
CA ALA A 71 3.66 -0.20 17.28
C ALA A 71 4.71 -1.24 16.84
N ARG A 72 5.52 -1.74 17.78
CA ARG A 72 6.51 -2.80 17.50
C ARG A 72 5.85 -4.08 17.00
N ARG A 73 4.69 -4.46 17.55
CA ARG A 73 3.92 -5.62 17.08
C ARG A 73 3.32 -5.39 15.69
N SER A 74 2.79 -4.19 15.42
CA SER A 74 2.20 -3.85 14.11
C SER A 74 3.21 -3.98 12.97
N ILE A 75 4.48 -3.62 13.19
CA ILE A 75 5.55 -3.78 12.18
C ILE A 75 5.70 -5.23 11.73
N PHE A 76 5.48 -6.22 12.60
CA PHE A 76 5.59 -7.64 12.24
C PHE A 76 4.26 -8.25 11.78
N ILE A 77 3.14 -7.82 12.38
CA ILE A 77 1.82 -8.39 12.09
C ILE A 77 1.29 -7.90 10.74
N LEU A 78 1.47 -6.61 10.41
CA LEU A 78 0.92 -6.03 9.18
C LEU A 78 1.47 -6.69 7.90
N PRO A 79 2.80 -6.89 7.73
CA PRO A 79 3.31 -7.56 6.54
C PRO A 79 2.76 -8.98 6.39
N PHE A 80 2.57 -9.70 7.51
CA PHE A 80 2.00 -11.03 7.49
C PHE A 80 0.55 -11.01 7.01
N CYS A 81 -0.28 -10.11 7.55
CA CYS A 81 -1.67 -9.95 7.12
C CYS A 81 -1.79 -9.55 5.65
N ILE A 82 -0.97 -8.61 5.18
CA ILE A 82 -0.98 -8.16 3.79
C ILE A 82 -0.48 -9.28 2.86
N SER A 83 0.56 -10.02 3.26
CA SER A 83 1.06 -11.15 2.48
C SER A 83 -0.02 -12.22 2.30
N ALA A 84 -0.80 -12.48 3.35
CA ALA A 84 -1.90 -13.44 3.30
C ALA A 84 -3.03 -13.01 2.33
N THR A 85 -3.30 -11.71 2.19
CA THR A 85 -4.34 -11.23 1.26
C THR A 85 -3.89 -11.29 -0.20
N ILE A 86 -2.60 -11.03 -0.47
CA ILE A 86 -2.03 -11.00 -1.83
C ILE A 86 -1.45 -12.36 -2.30
N ILE A 87 -1.49 -13.40 -1.48
CA ILE A 87 -0.89 -14.72 -1.80
C ILE A 87 -1.44 -15.36 -3.08
N HIS A 88 -2.66 -15.00 -3.46
CA HIS A 88 -3.30 -15.50 -4.69
C HIS A 88 -2.61 -15.01 -5.97
N GLU A 89 -1.90 -13.88 -5.93
CA GLU A 89 -1.21 -13.31 -7.09
C GLU A 89 -0.02 -14.17 -7.57
N PRO A 90 0.98 -14.52 -6.74
CA PRO A 90 2.10 -15.36 -7.18
C PRO A 90 1.66 -16.76 -7.61
N LEU A 91 0.55 -17.27 -7.06
CA LEU A 91 0.01 -18.60 -7.40
C LEU A 91 -0.60 -18.68 -8.81
N HIS A 92 -1.11 -17.57 -9.35
CA HIS A 92 -1.76 -17.51 -10.67
C HIS A 92 -0.89 -16.85 -11.75
N ARG A 93 0.36 -16.51 -11.43
CA ARG A 93 1.33 -16.03 -12.41
C ARG A 93 1.94 -17.20 -13.15
N ASN A 94 1.61 -17.29 -14.44
CA ASN A 94 2.20 -18.25 -15.34
C ASN A 94 3.11 -17.53 -16.35
N ILE A 95 4.15 -18.22 -16.78
CA ILE A 95 5.06 -17.74 -17.81
C ILE A 95 4.62 -18.40 -19.11
N PHE A 96 4.40 -17.57 -20.13
CA PHE A 96 4.14 -18.04 -21.49
C PHE A 96 5.40 -17.83 -22.32
N ASP A 97 5.93 -18.93 -22.84
CA ASP A 97 7.09 -18.95 -23.73
C ASP A 97 6.55 -18.98 -25.17
N PHE A 98 6.87 -17.93 -25.95
CA PHE A 98 6.58 -17.85 -27.37
C PHE A 98 7.87 -18.08 -28.14
N GLU A 99 7.88 -19.11 -28.98
CA GLU A 99 9.01 -19.45 -29.83
C GLU A 99 8.87 -18.70 -31.16
N VAL A 100 9.81 -17.79 -31.44
CA VAL A 100 9.98 -17.18 -32.75
C VAL A 100 10.82 -18.14 -33.58
N LYS A 101 10.18 -18.72 -34.60
CA LYS A 101 10.79 -19.67 -35.54
C LYS A 101 11.42 -18.93 -36.71
N ASP A 102 12.41 -19.56 -37.33
CA ASP A 102 13.04 -19.09 -38.55
C ASP A 102 12.04 -19.15 -39.72
N GLU A 103 12.01 -18.11 -40.56
CA GLU A 103 11.11 -18.05 -41.71
C GLU A 103 11.51 -19.07 -42.80
N GLU A 104 12.78 -19.46 -42.85
CA GLU A 104 13.30 -20.46 -43.80
C GLU A 104 13.26 -21.90 -43.25
N ASP A 105 13.27 -22.07 -41.92
CA ASP A 105 13.27 -23.39 -41.28
C ASP A 105 12.41 -23.40 -40.01
N GLU A 106 11.18 -23.92 -40.12
CA GLU A 106 10.21 -24.02 -39.03
C GLU A 106 10.66 -24.93 -37.86
N THR A 107 11.75 -25.67 -38.02
CA THR A 107 12.35 -26.49 -36.95
C THR A 107 13.40 -25.74 -36.14
N LYS A 108 13.86 -24.59 -36.64
CA LYS A 108 14.87 -23.76 -35.99
C LYS A 108 14.22 -22.63 -35.19
N ILE A 109 14.37 -22.71 -33.87
CA ILE A 109 13.92 -21.66 -32.94
C ILE A 109 15.01 -20.58 -32.89
N ILE A 110 14.68 -19.35 -33.33
CA ILE A 110 15.61 -18.21 -33.30
C ILE A 110 15.61 -17.57 -31.91
N GLU A 111 14.42 -17.28 -31.37
CA GLU A 111 14.28 -16.57 -30.10
C GLU A 111 13.09 -17.08 -29.28
N ILE A 112 13.26 -17.18 -27.96
CA ILE A 112 12.18 -17.52 -27.04
C ILE A 112 11.76 -16.26 -26.28
N HIS A 113 10.63 -15.68 -26.66
CA HIS A 113 10.01 -14.54 -25.99
C HIS A 113 9.16 -15.02 -24.81
N ARG A 114 9.56 -14.66 -23.58
CA ARG A 114 8.80 -15.02 -22.37
C ARG A 114 8.00 -13.85 -21.82
N TRP A 115 6.68 -14.00 -21.75
CA TRP A 115 5.78 -13.03 -21.14
C TRP A 115 5.30 -13.51 -19.77
N CYS A 116 5.36 -12.63 -18.79
CA CYS A 116 4.81 -12.84 -17.45
C CYS A 116 3.35 -12.39 -17.47
N VAL A 117 2.40 -13.31 -17.59
CA VAL A 117 0.97 -12.99 -17.68
C VAL A 117 0.22 -13.59 -16.51
N ILE A 118 -0.62 -12.78 -15.88
CA ILE A 118 -1.50 -13.22 -14.80
C ILE A 118 -2.76 -13.80 -15.43
N ASN A 119 -3.11 -15.04 -15.11
CA ASN A 119 -4.35 -15.65 -15.58
C ASN A 119 -5.26 -16.00 -14.39
N TYR A 120 -6.21 -15.12 -14.10
CA TYR A 120 -7.19 -15.32 -13.02
C TYR A 120 -8.46 -15.99 -13.54
N SER A 121 -9.00 -16.93 -12.76
CA SER A 121 -10.39 -17.32 -12.91
C SER A 121 -11.31 -16.16 -12.53
N ARG A 122 -12.56 -16.14 -13.03
CA ARG A 122 -13.53 -15.06 -12.71
C ARG A 122 -13.68 -14.83 -11.20
N VAL A 123 -13.71 -15.91 -10.41
CA VAL A 123 -13.84 -15.83 -8.95
C VAL A 123 -12.62 -15.16 -8.32
N VAL A 124 -11.41 -15.54 -8.75
CA VAL A 124 -10.16 -14.97 -8.25
C VAL A 124 -10.02 -13.51 -8.69
N GLN A 125 -10.53 -13.15 -9.87
CA GLN A 125 -10.55 -11.78 -10.34
C GLN A 125 -11.44 -10.89 -9.44
N TYR A 126 -12.65 -11.34 -9.09
CA TYR A 126 -13.50 -10.59 -8.14
C TYR A 126 -12.83 -10.43 -6.78
N TYR A 127 -12.20 -11.49 -6.26
CA TYR A 127 -11.46 -11.42 -5.00
C TYR A 127 -10.30 -10.42 -5.08
N ASN A 128 -9.46 -10.50 -6.13
CA ASN A 128 -8.35 -9.58 -6.36
C ASN A 128 -8.81 -8.13 -6.40
N THR A 129 -9.89 -7.85 -7.13
CA THR A 129 -10.48 -6.51 -7.19
C THR A 129 -10.96 -6.04 -5.82
N ALA A 130 -11.66 -6.88 -5.05
CA ALA A 130 -12.12 -6.53 -3.71
C ALA A 130 -10.95 -6.23 -2.76
N ILE A 131 -9.91 -7.05 -2.75
CA ILE A 131 -8.69 -6.85 -1.96
C ILE A 131 -7.98 -5.56 -2.35
N LEU A 132 -7.87 -5.28 -3.64
CA LEU A 132 -7.30 -4.02 -4.14
C LEU A 132 -8.06 -2.81 -3.59
N PHE A 133 -9.39 -2.83 -3.65
CA PHE A 133 -10.22 -1.76 -3.08
C PHE A 133 -10.04 -1.62 -1.56
N ILE A 134 -9.94 -2.73 -0.83
CA ILE A 134 -9.72 -2.71 0.63
C ILE A 134 -8.37 -2.07 0.97
N HIS A 135 -7.28 -2.47 0.30
CA HIS A 135 -5.95 -1.91 0.58
C HIS A 135 -5.80 -0.48 0.07
N LEU A 136 -6.53 -0.09 -0.98
CA LEU A 136 -6.55 1.28 -1.47
C LEU A 136 -7.39 2.18 -0.56
N ILE A 137 -8.69 1.89 -0.40
CA ILE A 137 -9.66 2.79 0.23
C ILE A 137 -9.64 2.67 1.76
N GLY A 138 -9.41 1.47 2.30
CA GLY A 138 -9.49 1.19 3.74
C GLY A 138 -8.62 2.12 4.60
N PRO A 139 -7.33 2.29 4.30
CA PRO A 139 -6.46 3.21 5.04
C PRO A 139 -6.94 4.66 5.02
N PHE A 140 -7.48 5.14 3.90
CA PHE A 140 -8.01 6.50 3.80
C PHE A 140 -9.25 6.70 4.65
N ILE A 141 -10.16 5.72 4.66
CA ILE A 141 -11.35 5.73 5.51
C ILE A 141 -10.93 5.81 6.99
N VAL A 142 -9.97 4.97 7.41
CA VAL A 142 -9.45 4.98 8.78
C VAL A 142 -8.84 6.33 9.15
N ASN A 143 -8.03 6.90 8.25
CA ASN A 143 -7.39 8.19 8.48
C ASN A 143 -8.44 9.32 8.56
N LEU A 144 -9.44 9.33 7.67
CA LEU A 144 -10.54 10.29 7.67
C LEU A 144 -11.33 10.23 8.98
N PHE A 145 -11.75 9.04 9.42
CA PHE A 145 -12.47 8.88 10.68
C PHE A 145 -11.62 9.27 11.89
N SER A 146 -10.32 8.95 11.88
CA SER A 146 -9.39 9.36 12.95
C SER A 146 -9.30 10.88 13.05
N ALA A 147 -9.20 11.58 11.90
CA ALA A 147 -9.17 13.04 11.85
C ALA A 147 -10.49 13.67 12.32
N LEU A 148 -11.64 13.16 11.84
CA LEU A 148 -12.96 13.62 12.28
C LEU A 148 -13.13 13.42 13.79
N PHE A 149 -12.74 12.26 14.31
CA PHE A 149 -12.79 11.97 15.73
C PHE A 149 -11.95 12.95 16.56
N ILE A 150 -10.73 13.29 16.13
CA ILE A 150 -9.91 14.31 16.82
C ILE A 150 -10.60 15.67 16.80
N ILE A 151 -11.14 16.09 15.66
CA ILE A 151 -11.82 17.39 15.51
C ILE A 151 -13.02 17.46 16.45
N PHE A 152 -13.94 16.50 16.38
CA PHE A 152 -15.14 16.48 17.23
C PHE A 152 -14.83 16.25 18.71
N GLY A 153 -13.85 15.41 19.03
CA GLY A 153 -13.41 15.16 20.40
C GLY A 153 -12.83 16.42 21.04
N THR A 154 -11.93 17.11 20.34
CA THR A 154 -11.32 18.36 20.79
C THR A 154 -12.36 19.49 20.86
N ALA A 155 -13.27 19.56 19.89
CA ALA A 155 -14.41 20.49 19.86
C ALA A 155 -15.23 20.41 21.15
N ARG A 156 -15.68 19.19 21.48
CA ARG A 156 -16.53 18.90 22.63
C ARG A 156 -15.82 19.14 23.95
N GLN A 157 -14.55 18.77 24.04
CA GLN A 157 -13.77 18.95 25.26
C GLN A 157 -13.49 20.45 25.53
N ARG A 158 -13.26 21.25 24.48
CA ARG A 158 -13.09 22.70 24.60
C ARG A 158 -14.39 23.45 24.83
N SER A 159 -15.51 23.02 24.24
CA SER A 159 -16.83 23.62 24.53
C SER A 159 -17.28 23.42 25.98
N LEU A 160 -16.87 22.30 26.59
CA LEU A 160 -17.13 22.04 28.01
C LEU A 160 -16.20 22.83 28.95
N ALA A 161 -15.02 23.24 28.48
CA ALA A 161 -13.99 23.90 29.30
C ALA A 161 -13.92 25.43 29.15
N GLN A 162 -14.36 26.01 28.03
CA GLN A 162 -14.25 27.46 27.74
C GLN A 162 -15.49 28.01 27.02
N THR A 163 -16.31 28.78 27.74
CA THR A 163 -17.53 29.43 27.23
C THR A 163 -17.30 30.71 26.41
N SER A 164 -16.06 31.17 26.18
CA SER A 164 -15.80 32.54 25.67
C SER A 164 -14.88 32.71 24.46
N ARG A 165 -14.44 31.66 23.74
CA ARG A 165 -13.70 31.81 22.47
C ARG A 165 -14.23 30.92 21.35
N SER A 166 -14.36 31.50 20.15
CA SER A 166 -14.96 30.88 18.98
C SER A 166 -14.22 29.62 18.54
N TYR A 167 -14.97 28.51 18.55
CA TYR A 167 -14.64 27.17 18.05
C TYR A 167 -13.86 27.16 16.72
N ILE A 168 -14.20 28.07 15.79
CA ILE A 168 -13.59 28.14 14.46
C ILE A 168 -12.14 28.63 14.51
N ALA A 169 -11.79 29.51 15.45
CA ALA A 169 -10.43 30.03 15.56
C ALA A 169 -9.43 28.94 15.95
N HIS A 170 -9.84 28.03 16.85
CA HIS A 170 -8.99 26.94 17.32
C HIS A 170 -8.84 25.79 16.31
N ILE A 171 -9.88 25.50 15.53
CA ILE A 171 -9.76 24.55 14.42
C ILE A 171 -8.78 25.06 13.38
N ARG A 172 -8.82 26.36 13.06
CA ARG A 172 -7.92 26.99 12.07
C ARG A 172 -6.45 26.93 12.50
N GLU A 173 -6.18 27.08 13.80
CA GLU A 173 -4.83 26.98 14.38
C GLU A 173 -4.28 25.55 14.29
N GLN A 174 -5.08 24.55 14.68
CA GLN A 174 -4.70 23.13 14.65
C GLN A 174 -4.58 22.59 13.22
N LEU A 175 -5.41 23.07 12.29
CA LEU A 175 -5.29 22.77 10.86
C LEU A 175 -4.03 23.40 10.24
N ARG A 176 -3.54 24.51 10.81
CA ARG A 176 -2.30 25.18 10.39
C ARG A 176 -1.05 24.46 10.93
N GLU A 177 -1.08 24.00 12.18
CA GLU A 177 -0.01 23.19 12.79
C GLU A 177 0.10 21.79 12.17
N HIS A 178 -1.02 21.16 11.82
CA HIS A 178 -1.05 19.79 11.26
C HIS A 178 -1.36 19.75 9.76
N LYS A 179 -1.14 20.86 9.05
CA LYS A 179 -1.38 20.98 7.59
C LYS A 179 -0.72 19.86 6.78
N GLN A 180 0.47 19.41 7.19
CA GLN A 180 1.20 18.33 6.54
C GLN A 180 0.55 16.94 6.69
N LEU A 181 -0.23 16.70 7.75
CA LEU A 181 -0.90 15.40 7.97
C LEU A 181 -2.08 15.15 7.03
N VAL A 182 -2.73 16.21 6.55
CA VAL A 182 -3.87 16.10 5.62
C VAL A 182 -3.40 16.23 4.18
N ILE A 183 -2.37 17.07 3.94
CA ILE A 183 -1.80 17.27 2.61
C ILE A 183 -1.04 16.04 2.10
N SER A 184 -0.30 15.35 2.97
CA SER A 184 0.51 14.19 2.54
C SER A 184 -0.34 13.03 2.01
N PRO A 185 -1.43 12.59 2.67
CA PRO A 185 -2.34 11.58 2.11
C PRO A 185 -3.13 12.06 0.89
N ALA A 186 -3.48 13.35 0.80
CA ALA A 186 -4.21 13.91 -0.33
C ALA A 186 -3.34 14.02 -1.59
N ILE A 187 -2.07 14.39 -1.46
CA ILE A 187 -1.10 14.37 -2.57
C ILE A 187 -0.84 12.93 -3.01
N LEU A 188 -0.70 11.98 -2.08
CA LEU A 188 -0.56 10.56 -2.42
C LEU A 188 -1.77 10.03 -3.20
N LEU A 189 -3.00 10.35 -2.78
CA LEU A 189 -4.23 10.01 -3.53
C LEU A 189 -4.25 10.58 -4.94
N ILE A 190 -3.89 11.86 -5.09
CA ILE A 190 -3.86 12.52 -6.41
C ILE A 190 -2.78 11.87 -7.29
N TYR A 191 -1.61 11.56 -6.73
CA TYR A 191 -0.52 10.93 -7.47
C TYR A 191 -0.83 9.48 -7.87
N GLN A 192 -1.60 8.74 -7.05
CA GLN A 192 -2.01 7.36 -7.33
C GLN A 192 -3.24 7.24 -8.25
N CYS A 193 -4.09 8.26 -8.34
CA CYS A 193 -5.22 8.30 -9.28
C CYS A 193 -4.86 8.83 -10.68
N HIS A 194 -3.70 9.48 -10.84
CA HIS A 194 -3.29 10.09 -12.12
C HIS A 194 -2.35 9.21 -12.97
N VAL A 195 -2.16 7.95 -12.55
CA VAL A 195 -1.43 6.88 -13.22
C VAL A 195 -2.40 5.74 -13.46
#